data_AF-W2D206-F1
#
_entry.id   AF-W2D206-F1
#
_cell.length_a   1.000
_cell.length_b   1.000
_cell.length_c   1.000
_cell.angle_alpha   90.00
_cell.angle_beta   90.00
_cell.angle_gamma   90.00
#
_symmetry.space_group_name_H-M   'P 1'
#
loop_
_entity.id
_entity.type
_entity.pdbx_description
1 polymer ?
#
loop_
_entity_poly.entity_id
_entity_poly.type
_entity_poly.pdbx_seq_one_letter_code
_entity_poly.pdbx_strand_id
1 'polypeptide(L)' 'VRVIKDRETGRSRGYAFAEMPNDEEANRAIAELNDQTFEGRRLVAKVALPRP' A
#
# COMPACT_ATOMS: atom_id res chain seq x y z
N VAL A 1 -8.09 -1.50 5.60
CA VAL A 1 -7.07 -0.64 4.94
C VAL A 1 -6.73 0.54 5.84
N ARG A 2 -5.45 0.73 6.18
CA ARG A 2 -4.94 1.77 7.07
C ARG A 2 -4.00 2.69 6.29
N VAL A 3 -4.48 3.89 5.96
CA VAL A 3 -3.67 4.91 5.27
C VAL A 3 -2.87 5.67 6.31
N ILE A 4 -1.55 5.74 6.16
CA ILE A 4 -0.74 6.52 7.08
C ILE A 4 -0.74 7.96 6.60
N LYS A 5 -1.35 8.82 7.40
CA LYS A 5 -1.38 10.26 7.19
C LYS A 5 -0.47 10.92 8.22
N ASP A 6 0.17 12.00 7.80
CA ASP A 6 0.91 12.88 8.67
C ASP A 6 -0.07 13.59 9.61
N ARG A 7 0.18 13.52 10.92
CA ARG A 7 -0.76 14.03 11.93
C ARG A 7 -0.76 15.56 12.01
N GLU A 8 0.31 16.22 11.56
CA GLU A 8 0.46 17.67 11.63
C GLU A 8 -0.07 18.36 10.37
N THR A 9 0.20 17.78 9.20
CA THR A 9 -0.21 18.37 7.91
C THR A 9 -1.47 17.75 7.31
N GLY A 10 -1.95 16.62 7.86
CA GLY A 10 -3.08 15.86 7.33
C GLY A 10 -2.81 15.20 5.97
N ARG A 11 -1.61 15.39 5.38
CA ARG A 11 -1.24 14.82 4.10
C ARG A 11 -0.90 13.35 4.25
N SER A 12 -1.37 12.53 3.32
CA SER A 12 -0.97 11.11 3.24
C SER A 12 0.54 11.04 3.10
N ARG A 13 1.21 10.19 3.90
CA ARG A 13 2.66 9.97 3.81
C ARG A 13 3.08 9.19 2.55
N GLY A 14 2.15 8.94 1.64
CA GLY A 14 2.39 8.21 0.39
C GLY A 14 2.39 6.69 0.53
N TYR A 15 1.98 6.15 1.68
CA TYR A 15 1.84 4.70 1.87
C TYR A 15 0.61 4.33 2.70
N ALA A 16 0.09 3.13 2.44
CA ALA A 16 -1.03 2.54 3.14
C ALA A 16 -0.78 1.04 3.34
N PHE A 17 -1.40 0.49 4.38
CA PHE A 17 -1.39 -0.95 4.64
C PHE A 17 -2.79 -1.50 4.40
N ALA A 18 -2.93 -2.43 3.46
CA ALA A 18 -4.12 -3.24 3.33
C ALA A 18 -3.88 -4.56 4.05
N GLU A 19 -4.86 -4.99 4.83
CA GLU A 19 -4.84 -6.29 5.49
C GLU A 19 -5.72 -7.20 4.61
N MET A 20 -5.13 -8.26 4.09
CA MET A 20 -5.78 -9.23 3.23
C MET A 20 -5.97 -10.53 4.01
N PRO A 21 -7.09 -11.24 3.84
CA PRO A 21 -7.35 -12.48 4.56
C PRO A 21 -6.44 -13.64 4.11
N ASN A 22 -5.95 -13.58 2.87
CA ASN A 22 -5.19 -14.65 2.23
C ASN A 22 -3.90 -14.10 1.58
N ASP A 23 -2.80 -14.82 1.73
CA ASP A 23 -1.52 -14.49 1.09
C ASP A 23 -1.58 -14.55 -0.44
N GLU A 24 -2.37 -15.47 -1.00
CA GLU A 24 -2.55 -15.58 -2.45
C GLU A 24 -3.22 -14.34 -3.06
N GLU A 25 -4.30 -13.86 -2.43
CA GLU A 25 -4.96 -12.63 -2.86
C GLU A 25 -4.07 -11.42 -2.67
N ALA A 26 -3.29 -11.37 -1.58
CA ALA A 26 -2.30 -10.32 -1.35
C ALA A 26 -1.24 -10.30 -2.46
N ASN A 27 -0.67 -11.45 -2.81
CA ASN A 27 0.34 -11.56 -3.86
C ASN A 27 -0.22 -11.19 -5.24
N ARG A 28 -1.46 -11.61 -5.54
CA ARG A 28 -2.12 -11.23 -6.79
C ARG A 28 -2.37 -9.73 -6.87
N ALA A 29 -2.89 -9.13 -5.80
CA ALA A 29 -3.10 -7.69 -5.72
C ALA A 29 -1.76 -6.93 -5.82
N ILE A 30 -0.70 -7.45 -5.21
CA ILE A 30 0.65 -6.89 -5.35
C ILE A 30 1.11 -6.96 -6.81
N ALA A 31 0.99 -8.12 -7.47
CA ALA A 31 1.42 -8.27 -8.86
C ALA A 31 0.64 -7.37 -9.83
N GLU A 32 -0.66 -7.20 -9.61
CA GLU A 32 -1.52 -6.37 -10.47
C GLU A 32 -1.37 -4.87 -10.20
N LEU A 33 -1.16 -4.45 -8.94
CA LEU A 33 -1.09 -3.04 -8.53
C LEU A 33 0.33 -2.48 -8.43
N ASN A 34 1.34 -3.33 -8.26
CA ASN A 34 2.73 -2.89 -8.23
C ASN A 34 3.14 -2.38 -9.62
N ASP A 35 3.75 -1.20 -9.66
CA ASP A 35 4.13 -0.46 -10.87
C ASP A 35 2.97 0.12 -11.69
N GLN A 36 1.72 0.04 -11.23
CA GLN A 36 0.64 0.80 -11.86
C GLN A 36 0.82 2.30 -11.65
N THR A 37 0.48 3.09 -12.66
CA THR A 37 0.46 4.55 -12.56
C THR A 37 -0.96 5.01 -12.26
N PHE A 38 -1.17 5.56 -11.08
CA PHE A 38 -2.45 6.10 -10.64
C PHE A 38 -2.33 7.61 -10.44
N GLU A 39 -3.14 8.40 -11.14
CA GLU A 39 -3.14 9.87 -11.07
C GLU A 39 -1.75 10.51 -11.24
N GLY A 40 -0.93 9.94 -12.14
CA GLY A 40 0.44 10.41 -12.40
C GLY A 40 1.47 10.00 -11.34
N ARG A 41 1.11 9.12 -10.39
CA ARG A 41 2.00 8.56 -9.38
C ARG A 41 2.13 7.06 -9.55
N ARG A 42 3.36 6.56 -9.53
CA ARG A 42 3.61 5.11 -9.56
C ARG A 42 3.25 4.51 -8.20
N LEU A 43 2.31 3.58 -8.20
CA LEU A 43 1.94 2.76 -7.06
C LEU A 43 2.97 1.64 -6.89
N VAL A 44 3.33 1.39 -5.63
CA VAL A 44 4.23 0.29 -5.26
C VAL A 44 3.51 -0.52 -4.20
N ALA A 45 3.07 -1.71 -4.61
CA ALA A 45 2.45 -2.68 -3.71
C ALA A 45 3.51 -3.72 -3.33
N LYS A 46 3.69 -3.96 -2.03
CA LYS A 46 4.65 -4.93 -1.51
C LYS A 46 4.09 -5.59 -0.26
N VAL A 47 4.56 -6.81 0.02
CA VAL A 47 4.25 -7.49 1.28
C VAL A 47 4.77 -6.65 2.43
N ALA A 48 3.89 -6.37 3.40
CA ALA A 48 4.26 -5.62 4.58
C ALA A 48 5.15 -6.48 5.47
N LEU A 49 6.42 -6.08 5.64
CA LEU A 49 7.29 -6.70 6.64
C LEU A 49 6.84 -6.25 8.04
N PRO A 50 6.70 -7.16 9.02
CA PRO A 50 6.43 -6.78 10.39
C PRO A 50 7.57 -5.88 10.87
N ARG A 51 7.21 -4.72 11.43
CA ARG A 51 8.20 -3.88 12.11
C ARG A 51 8.49 -4.51 13.47
N PRO A 52 9.77 -4.71 13.85
CA PRO A 52 10.12 -5.10 15.21
C PRO A 52 9.79 -3.99 16.21
#